data_AF-A0A8J5KB08-F1
#
_entry.id   AF-A0A8J5KB08-F1
#
_cell.length_a   1.000
_cell.length_b   1.000
_cell.length_c   1.000
_cell.angle_alpha   90.00
_cell.angle_beta   90.00
_cell.angle_gamma   90.00
#
_symmetry.space_group_name_H-M   'P 1'
#
loop_
_entity.id
_entity.type
_entity.pdbx_description
1 polymer ?
#
loop_
_entity_poly.entity_id
_entity_poly.type
_entity_poly.pdbx_seq_one_letter_code
_entity_poly.pdbx_strand_id
1 'polypeptide(L)'
;MTQEMDKVLYDSVKQLELSEAELRRFCYPRPHSQSKKCQLFNINKSYNNVMPGPLTRTCKRCGKVYHIDKHGHHIIQETCAHHWGKLSRTLSPYYYCCKRPRYSEPCTTAEHHVTEEIDPDNLTGYIHTGRDSSVNTIGIYALDCEMVYTTDGMDVAAISVVDWKRRLVYETLVKPDAPIVDYNTKLSGLTEQQFRKVTTQLHDVHKKLLTLFGSHSILVGHGLDHDLMRLKVIHDHVVDTSILYPHPKGLPIRNSLSFLKERHLGLGKTSNFAYKCRGDAEATMMLVLAKRNKGRRQYNC
;
A
#
# COMPACT_ATOMS: atom_id res chain seq x y z
N MET A 1 -17.91 26.43 -17.66
CA MET A 1 -16.45 26.49 -17.45
C MET A 1 -15.92 25.47 -16.43
N THR A 2 -16.48 25.34 -15.21
CA THR A 2 -15.95 24.40 -14.19
C THR A 2 -16.12 22.93 -14.54
N GLN A 3 -17.31 22.48 -14.96
CA GLN A 3 -17.56 21.09 -15.35
C GLN A 3 -16.77 20.65 -16.60
N GLU A 4 -16.57 21.56 -17.55
CA GLU A 4 -15.82 21.29 -18.76
C GLU A 4 -14.32 21.16 -18.49
N MET A 5 -13.79 22.02 -17.62
CA MET A 5 -12.40 21.93 -17.14
C MET A 5 -12.16 20.65 -16.31
N ASP A 6 -13.14 20.24 -15.51
CA ASP A 6 -13.09 18.99 -14.75
C ASP A 6 -13.07 17.75 -15.67
N LYS A 7 -13.82 17.80 -16.79
CA LYS A 7 -13.81 16.73 -17.79
C LYS A 7 -12.50 16.67 -18.57
N VAL A 8 -11.96 17.80 -19.02
CA VAL A 8 -10.64 17.84 -19.71
C VAL A 8 -9.54 17.30 -18.80
N LEU A 9 -9.57 17.68 -17.52
CA LEU A 9 -8.65 17.14 -16.53
C LEU A 9 -8.79 15.62 -16.41
N TYR A 10 -10.01 15.14 -16.22
CA TYR A 10 -10.32 13.72 -16.11
C TYR A 10 -9.79 12.93 -17.32
N ASP A 11 -10.11 13.37 -18.53
CA ASP A 11 -9.70 12.72 -19.77
C ASP A 11 -8.15 12.68 -19.88
N SER A 12 -7.44 13.73 -19.46
CA SER A 12 -5.97 13.76 -19.47
C SER A 12 -5.31 12.80 -18.46
N VAL A 13 -5.94 12.60 -17.30
CA VAL A 13 -5.44 11.67 -16.26
C VAL A 13 -5.79 10.24 -16.61
N LYS A 14 -6.97 10.00 -17.21
CA LYS A 14 -7.41 8.68 -17.65
C LYS A 14 -6.45 8.02 -18.63
N GLN A 15 -5.81 8.80 -19.50
CA GLN A 15 -4.76 8.32 -20.41
C GLN A 15 -3.53 7.74 -19.69
N LEU A 16 -3.38 7.98 -18.39
CA LEU A 16 -2.29 7.45 -17.57
C LEU A 16 -2.64 6.14 -16.85
N GLU A 17 -3.89 5.67 -16.94
CA GLU A 17 -4.35 4.50 -16.20
C GLU A 17 -3.65 3.22 -16.64
N LEU A 18 -3.56 2.28 -15.71
CA LEU A 18 -3.06 0.94 -15.98
C LEU A 18 -4.09 0.17 -16.82
N SER A 19 -3.62 -0.50 -17.87
CA SER A 19 -4.46 -1.44 -18.61
C SER A 19 -4.80 -2.68 -17.77
N GLU A 20 -5.84 -3.42 -18.14
CA GLU A 20 -6.20 -4.72 -17.53
C GLU A 20 -4.99 -5.66 -17.39
N ALA A 21 -4.17 -5.77 -18.44
CA ALA A 21 -2.98 -6.60 -18.46
C ALA A 21 -1.93 -6.12 -17.44
N GLU A 22 -1.78 -4.81 -17.27
CA GLU A 22 -0.89 -4.22 -16.29
C GLU A 22 -1.40 -4.41 -14.86
N LEU A 23 -2.71 -4.22 -14.61
CA LEU A 23 -3.32 -4.48 -13.30
C LEU A 23 -3.04 -5.92 -12.85
N ARG A 24 -3.20 -6.90 -13.74
CA ARG A 24 -2.84 -8.31 -13.47
C ARG A 24 -1.32 -8.51 -13.29
N ARG A 25 -0.50 -7.89 -14.15
CA ARG A 25 0.97 -7.98 -14.07
C ARG A 25 1.50 -7.45 -12.74
N PHE A 26 0.87 -6.39 -12.21
CA PHE A 26 1.26 -5.70 -10.99
C PHE A 26 0.43 -6.10 -9.77
N CYS A 27 -0.21 -7.28 -9.81
CA CYS A 27 -0.85 -7.91 -8.66
C CYS A 27 -2.02 -7.12 -8.03
N TYR A 28 -2.69 -6.24 -8.79
CA TYR A 28 -3.88 -5.56 -8.30
C TYR A 28 -5.04 -6.55 -8.07
N PRO A 29 -5.86 -6.37 -7.00
CA PRO A 29 -7.04 -7.18 -6.74
C PRO A 29 -8.01 -7.23 -7.90
N ARG A 30 -8.37 -8.43 -8.37
CA ARG A 30 -9.35 -8.65 -9.46
C ARG A 30 -10.48 -9.57 -9.03
N PRO A 31 -11.67 -9.49 -9.64
CA PRO A 31 -12.74 -10.43 -9.34
C PRO A 31 -12.38 -11.83 -9.88
N HIS A 32 -12.59 -12.86 -9.07
CA HIS A 32 -12.48 -14.24 -9.56
C HIS A 32 -13.65 -14.54 -10.51
N SER A 33 -13.40 -15.27 -11.60
CA SER A 33 -14.38 -15.55 -12.65
C SER A 33 -15.57 -16.45 -12.24
N GLN A 34 -15.48 -17.14 -11.11
CA GLN A 34 -16.35 -18.26 -10.72
C GLN A 34 -16.73 -18.27 -9.24
N SER A 35 -16.13 -17.39 -8.43
CA SER A 35 -16.38 -17.32 -7.00
C SER A 35 -16.50 -15.87 -6.58
N LYS A 36 -17.08 -15.62 -5.39
CA LYS A 36 -17.09 -14.30 -4.77
C LYS A 36 -15.72 -13.90 -4.18
N LYS A 37 -14.66 -14.67 -4.44
CA LYS A 37 -13.30 -14.37 -3.98
C LYS A 37 -12.64 -13.34 -4.90
N CYS A 38 -11.65 -12.66 -4.36
CA CYS A 38 -10.67 -11.93 -5.15
C CYS A 38 -9.64 -12.91 -5.74
N GLN A 39 -9.07 -12.53 -6.87
CA GLN A 39 -7.93 -13.18 -7.51
C GLN A 39 -6.75 -12.20 -7.53
N LEU A 40 -5.62 -12.66 -6.99
CA LEU A 40 -4.34 -11.94 -7.06
C LEU A 40 -3.41 -12.68 -8.02
N PHE A 41 -3.06 -12.03 -9.13
CA PHE A 41 -2.16 -12.60 -10.13
C PHE A 41 -0.71 -12.44 -9.66
N ASN A 42 0.17 -13.39 -10.01
CA ASN A 42 1.62 -13.33 -9.76
C ASN A 42 2.08 -13.20 -8.29
N ILE A 43 1.22 -13.46 -7.30
CA ILE A 43 1.55 -13.31 -5.88
C ILE A 43 2.81 -14.10 -5.49
N ASN A 44 3.04 -15.27 -6.10
CA ASN A 44 4.13 -16.19 -5.78
C ASN A 44 5.52 -15.80 -6.30
N LYS A 45 5.65 -14.88 -7.27
CA LYS A 45 6.98 -14.54 -7.84
C LYS A 45 7.84 -13.66 -6.91
N SER A 46 7.25 -13.03 -5.90
CA SER A 46 7.98 -12.31 -4.86
C SER A 46 8.39 -13.18 -3.67
N TYR A 47 7.83 -14.40 -3.56
CA TYR A 47 8.08 -15.34 -2.48
C TYR A 47 8.68 -16.63 -3.04
N ASN A 48 9.92 -16.56 -3.55
CA ASN A 48 10.72 -17.74 -3.95
C ASN A 48 11.09 -18.66 -2.77
N ASN A 49 10.42 -18.54 -1.62
CA ASN A 49 10.61 -19.42 -0.49
C ASN A 49 9.40 -20.35 -0.43
N VAL A 50 9.68 -21.64 -0.27
CA VAL A 50 8.71 -22.69 0.09
C VAL A 50 7.69 -22.07 1.04
N MET A 51 6.40 -22.07 0.66
CA MET A 51 5.33 -21.60 1.54
C MET A 51 5.47 -22.37 2.85
N PRO A 52 5.79 -21.69 3.96
CA PRO A 52 5.86 -22.40 5.22
C PRO A 52 4.48 -23.04 5.50
N GLY A 53 4.45 -24.18 6.20
CA GLY A 53 3.21 -24.87 6.52
C GLY A 53 2.18 -23.93 7.19
N PRO A 54 0.90 -24.33 7.31
CA PRO A 54 -0.19 -23.42 7.71
C PRO A 54 0.04 -22.67 9.03
N LEU A 55 0.87 -23.23 9.92
CA LEU A 55 1.21 -22.69 11.25
C LEU A 55 2.67 -22.21 11.38
N THR A 56 3.36 -22.04 10.25
CA THR A 56 4.75 -21.60 10.19
C THR A 56 4.82 -20.33 9.35
N ARG A 57 5.68 -19.39 9.71
CA ARG A 57 5.85 -18.11 9.00
C ARG A 57 7.33 -17.74 8.92
N THR A 58 7.72 -16.96 7.92
CA THR A 58 9.05 -16.34 7.86
C THR A 58 8.97 -14.89 8.28
N CYS A 59 9.77 -14.48 9.26
CA CYS A 59 9.79 -13.11 9.73
C CYS A 59 10.28 -12.16 8.62
N LYS A 60 9.46 -11.17 8.24
CA LYS A 60 9.80 -10.17 7.22
C LYS A 60 11.03 -9.33 7.56
N ARG A 61 11.32 -9.17 8.85
CA ARG A 61 12.38 -8.28 9.36
C ARG A 61 13.74 -8.98 9.45
N CYS A 62 13.78 -10.13 10.12
CA CYS A 62 15.04 -10.86 10.37
C CYS A 62 15.22 -12.13 9.53
N GLY A 63 14.18 -12.58 8.81
CA GLY A 63 14.21 -13.82 8.02
C GLY A 63 14.11 -15.10 8.84
N LYS A 64 14.01 -15.03 10.18
CA LYS A 64 13.85 -16.21 11.03
C LYS A 64 12.49 -16.86 10.82
N VAL A 65 12.44 -18.19 10.78
CA VAL A 65 11.20 -18.96 10.79
C VAL A 65 10.65 -19.03 12.22
N TYR A 66 9.35 -18.76 12.38
CA TYR A 66 8.64 -18.83 13.66
C TYR A 66 7.31 -19.56 13.50
N HIS A 67 6.72 -19.99 14.61
CA HIS A 67 5.49 -20.77 14.64
C HIS A 67 4.36 -20.02 15.34
N ILE A 68 3.15 -20.20 14.82
CA ILE A 68 1.91 -19.63 15.33
C ILE A 68 0.89 -20.71 15.65
N ASP A 69 -0.03 -20.43 16.56
CA ASP A 69 -1.17 -21.30 16.81
C ASP A 69 -2.26 -21.12 15.73
N LYS A 70 -3.38 -21.85 15.88
CA LYS A 70 -4.54 -21.77 14.98
C LYS A 70 -5.25 -20.41 14.98
N HIS A 71 -4.90 -19.51 15.89
CA HIS A 71 -5.45 -18.15 16.03
C HIS A 71 -4.43 -17.07 15.63
N GLY A 72 -3.26 -17.46 15.10
CA GLY A 72 -2.22 -16.54 14.65
C GLY A 72 -1.29 -16.03 15.76
N HIS A 73 -1.42 -16.50 17.00
CA HIS A 73 -0.54 -16.07 18.09
C HIS A 73 0.78 -16.84 18.06
N HIS A 74 1.88 -16.17 18.37
CA HIS A 74 3.20 -16.81 18.50
C HIS A 74 3.16 -17.91 19.56
N ILE A 75 3.58 -19.13 19.20
CA ILE A 75 3.68 -20.25 20.15
C ILE A 75 4.83 -20.00 21.15
N ILE A 76 5.93 -19.43 20.64
CA ILE A 76 7.12 -19.09 21.42
C ILE A 76 7.26 -17.57 21.39
N GLN A 77 7.26 -16.95 22.57
CA GLN A 77 7.51 -15.52 22.69
C GLN A 77 9.01 -15.26 22.61
N GLU A 78 9.43 -14.64 21.51
CA GLU A 78 10.83 -14.32 21.24
C GLU A 78 10.96 -12.95 20.58
N THR A 79 12.02 -12.22 20.93
CA THR A 79 12.25 -10.88 20.40
C THR A 79 12.87 -10.93 19.01
N CYS A 80 12.42 -10.03 18.14
CA CYS A 80 12.93 -9.90 16.78
C CYS A 80 14.08 -8.88 16.70
N ALA A 81 15.32 -9.35 16.74
CA ALA A 81 16.48 -8.52 16.44
C ALA A 81 16.68 -8.36 14.92
N HIS A 82 16.70 -7.12 14.41
CA HIS A 82 16.88 -6.84 12.98
C HIS A 82 17.49 -5.45 12.69
N HIS A 83 17.93 -5.25 11.44
CA HIS A 83 18.24 -3.92 10.90
C HIS A 83 17.02 -3.40 10.13
N TRP A 84 16.43 -2.30 10.56
CA TRP A 84 15.24 -1.74 9.90
C TRP A 84 15.58 -0.99 8.59
N GLY A 85 16.83 -0.52 8.45
CA GLY A 85 17.30 0.18 7.26
C GLY A 85 17.79 -0.79 6.21
N LYS A 86 17.52 -0.48 4.93
CA LYS A 86 18.00 -1.29 3.80
C LYS A 86 19.54 -1.36 3.79
N LEU A 87 20.09 -2.42 3.20
CA LEU A 87 21.52 -2.53 2.92
C LEU A 87 21.86 -1.69 1.67
N SER A 88 22.88 -0.84 1.76
CA SER A 88 23.41 -0.09 0.63
C SER A 88 23.95 -1.04 -0.46
N ARG A 89 23.83 -0.65 -1.73
CA ARG A 89 24.34 -1.40 -2.90
C ARG A 89 25.73 -0.92 -3.35
N THR A 90 26.51 -0.36 -2.44
CA THR A 90 27.89 0.10 -2.65
C THR A 90 28.89 -1.05 -2.57
N LEU A 91 30.13 -0.84 -3.06
CA LEU A 91 31.22 -1.83 -2.96
C LEU A 91 31.52 -2.24 -1.52
N SER A 92 31.38 -1.30 -0.58
CA SER A 92 31.37 -1.56 0.87
C SER A 92 29.94 -1.36 1.39
N PRO A 93 29.11 -2.41 1.47
CA PRO A 93 27.72 -2.28 1.89
C PRO A 93 27.62 -1.94 3.39
N TYR A 94 26.69 -1.05 3.71
CA TYR A 94 26.34 -0.68 5.08
C TYR A 94 24.82 -0.57 5.24
N TYR A 95 24.31 -0.75 6.45
CA TYR A 95 22.88 -0.59 6.74
C TYR A 95 22.53 0.89 6.89
N TYR A 96 21.48 1.38 6.22
CA TYR A 96 21.07 2.79 6.32
C TYR A 96 20.65 3.22 7.73
N CYS A 97 20.23 2.27 8.57
CA CYS A 97 19.77 2.54 9.93
C CYS A 97 20.87 2.86 10.94
N CYS A 98 22.01 2.17 10.86
CA CYS A 98 23.10 2.27 11.85
C CYS A 98 24.47 2.56 11.23
N LYS A 99 24.56 2.61 9.90
CA LYS A 99 25.80 2.78 9.12
C LYS A 99 26.86 1.70 9.34
N ARG A 100 26.51 0.61 10.02
CA ARG A 100 27.41 -0.53 10.24
C ARG A 100 27.52 -1.41 8.99
N PRO A 101 28.63 -2.15 8.81
CA PRO A 101 28.85 -3.03 7.65
C PRO A 101 27.84 -4.18 7.54
N ARG A 102 27.81 -4.82 6.36
CA ARG A 102 27.14 -6.12 6.15
C ARG A 102 27.62 -7.14 7.20
N TYR A 103 26.68 -7.91 7.77
CA TYR A 103 26.88 -8.90 8.85
C TYR A 103 27.13 -8.34 10.25
N SER A 104 27.00 -7.03 10.46
CA SER A 104 26.97 -6.49 11.82
C SER A 104 25.74 -6.93 12.60
N GLU A 105 25.89 -7.04 13.92
CA GLU A 105 24.79 -7.32 14.85
C GLU A 105 23.61 -6.36 14.64
N PRO A 106 22.36 -6.85 14.72
CA PRO A 106 21.16 -6.03 14.59
C PRO A 106 21.17 -4.77 15.45
N CYS A 107 20.67 -3.66 14.91
CA CYS A 107 20.65 -2.39 15.63
C CYS A 107 19.28 -2.04 16.25
N THR A 108 18.29 -2.93 16.17
CA THR A 108 16.95 -2.71 16.70
C THR A 108 16.32 -4.05 17.06
N THR A 109 15.52 -4.05 18.11
CA THR A 109 14.68 -5.16 18.52
C THR A 109 13.20 -4.79 18.38
N ALA A 110 12.35 -5.79 18.19
CA ALA A 110 10.91 -5.69 18.32
C ALA A 110 10.41 -6.84 19.18
N GLU A 111 9.25 -6.67 19.81
CA GLU A 111 8.68 -7.66 20.73
C GLU A 111 8.30 -8.96 20.02
N HIS A 112 7.83 -8.87 18.77
CA HIS A 112 7.34 -9.99 17.99
C HIS A 112 8.00 -10.09 16.61
N HIS A 113 8.09 -11.32 16.10
CA HIS A 113 8.28 -11.58 14.68
C HIS A 113 7.00 -11.27 13.89
N VAL A 114 7.15 -10.81 12.65
CA VAL A 114 6.01 -10.35 11.84
C VAL A 114 6.10 -10.88 10.41
N THR A 115 4.96 -11.08 9.75
CA THR A 115 4.89 -11.52 8.36
C THR A 115 4.09 -10.57 7.48
N GLU A 116 4.45 -10.49 6.20
CA GLU A 116 3.66 -9.85 5.15
C GLU A 116 2.96 -10.87 4.24
N GLU A 117 3.16 -12.17 4.52
CA GLU A 117 2.52 -13.26 3.80
C GLU A 117 1.00 -13.08 3.80
N ILE A 118 0.41 -13.41 2.66
CA ILE A 118 -1.04 -13.37 2.45
C ILE A 118 -1.46 -14.80 2.26
N ASP A 119 -2.53 -15.19 2.93
CA ASP A 119 -3.17 -16.48 2.67
C ASP A 119 -3.87 -16.41 1.30
N PRO A 120 -3.34 -17.09 0.26
CA PRO A 120 -3.93 -17.05 -1.07
C PRO A 120 -5.29 -17.78 -1.12
N ASP A 121 -5.59 -18.64 -0.15
CA ASP A 121 -6.84 -19.40 -0.09
C ASP A 121 -7.97 -18.60 0.59
N ASN A 122 -7.62 -17.55 1.34
CA ASN A 122 -8.55 -16.67 2.06
C ASN A 122 -8.63 -15.24 1.50
N LEU A 123 -8.84 -15.11 0.19
CA LEU A 123 -9.05 -13.82 -0.49
C LEU A 123 -10.53 -13.42 -0.54
N THR A 124 -11.18 -13.34 0.61
CA THR A 124 -12.62 -13.02 0.75
C THR A 124 -12.86 -11.61 1.29
N GLY A 125 -14.10 -11.12 1.16
CA GLY A 125 -14.51 -9.82 1.73
C GLY A 125 -14.08 -8.60 0.91
N TYR A 126 -13.77 -8.79 -0.37
CA TYR A 126 -13.45 -7.69 -1.28
C TYR A 126 -14.73 -7.01 -1.79
N ILE A 127 -14.75 -5.68 -1.76
CA ILE A 127 -15.76 -4.87 -2.45
C ILE A 127 -15.25 -4.45 -3.83
N HIS A 128 -16.16 -4.26 -4.78
CA HIS A 128 -15.87 -3.79 -6.12
C HIS A 128 -16.52 -2.44 -6.37
N THR A 129 -15.75 -1.35 -6.42
CA THR A 129 -16.35 0.00 -6.49
C THR A 129 -17.15 0.24 -7.76
N GLY A 130 -16.80 -0.42 -8.88
CA GLY A 130 -17.57 -0.30 -10.13
C GLY A 130 -18.90 -1.07 -10.16
N ARG A 131 -19.16 -1.96 -9.19
CA ARG A 131 -20.36 -2.81 -9.14
C ARG A 131 -21.21 -2.55 -7.90
N ASP A 132 -20.56 -2.32 -6.77
CA ASP A 132 -21.20 -2.20 -5.46
C ASP A 132 -21.54 -0.74 -5.11
N SER A 133 -21.02 0.23 -5.86
CA SER A 133 -21.29 1.65 -5.66
C SER A 133 -22.43 2.14 -6.55
N SER A 134 -23.25 3.06 -6.02
CA SER A 134 -24.22 3.82 -6.81
C SER A 134 -23.63 5.10 -7.44
N VAL A 135 -22.37 5.42 -7.15
CA VAL A 135 -21.69 6.61 -7.71
C VAL A 135 -21.38 6.36 -9.18
N ASN A 136 -21.92 7.20 -10.05
CA ASN A 136 -21.72 7.11 -11.50
C ASN A 136 -21.00 8.33 -12.12
N THR A 137 -20.65 9.32 -11.30
CA THR A 137 -19.95 10.54 -11.75
C THR A 137 -18.45 10.32 -11.90
N ILE A 138 -17.83 11.11 -12.79
CA ILE A 138 -16.37 11.16 -12.89
C ILE A 138 -15.75 11.72 -11.60
N GLY A 139 -14.57 11.22 -11.25
CA GLY A 139 -13.81 11.71 -10.10
C GLY A 139 -12.36 11.25 -10.17
N ILE A 140 -11.45 11.98 -9.51
CA ILE A 140 -10.05 11.58 -9.38
C ILE A 140 -9.67 11.76 -7.92
N TYR A 141 -9.21 10.68 -7.31
CA TYR A 141 -8.88 10.64 -5.90
C TYR A 141 -7.52 10.00 -5.71
N ALA A 142 -6.69 10.60 -4.87
CA ALA A 142 -5.48 9.94 -4.39
C ALA A 142 -5.72 9.38 -3.00
N LEU A 143 -5.25 8.17 -2.76
CA LEU A 143 -5.31 7.55 -1.44
C LEU A 143 -3.99 6.88 -1.10
N ASP A 144 -3.74 6.78 0.20
CA ASP A 144 -2.61 6.10 0.79
C ASP A 144 -3.04 5.59 2.17
N CYS A 145 -2.48 4.45 2.58
CA CYS A 145 -2.75 3.84 3.87
C CYS A 145 -1.47 3.71 4.70
N GLU A 146 -1.65 3.72 6.02
CA GLU A 146 -0.63 3.21 6.94
C GLU A 146 -1.06 1.82 7.43
N MET A 147 -0.08 0.93 7.52
CA MET A 147 -0.30 -0.47 7.90
C MET A 147 0.41 -0.82 9.20
N VAL A 148 -0.20 -1.77 9.91
CA VAL A 148 0.32 -2.39 11.13
C VAL A 148 0.46 -3.90 10.92
N TYR A 149 1.20 -4.56 11.81
CA TYR A 149 1.24 -6.01 11.86
C TYR A 149 0.26 -6.53 12.90
N THR A 150 -0.53 -7.52 12.52
CA THR A 150 -1.49 -8.25 13.35
C THR A 150 -1.09 -9.72 13.44
N THR A 151 -1.83 -10.51 14.22
CA THR A 151 -1.69 -11.97 14.26
C THR A 151 -1.93 -12.64 12.89
N ASP A 152 -2.72 -12.00 12.02
CA ASP A 152 -3.02 -12.50 10.67
C ASP A 152 -2.09 -11.93 9.60
N GLY A 153 -1.04 -11.20 10.02
CA GLY A 153 -0.10 -10.50 9.14
C GLY A 153 -0.41 -9.01 9.02
N MET A 154 0.05 -8.38 7.95
CA MET A 154 -0.09 -6.93 7.76
C MET A 154 -1.53 -6.53 7.43
N ASP A 155 -2.04 -5.47 8.06
CA ASP A 155 -3.38 -4.93 7.83
C ASP A 155 -3.42 -3.40 7.84
N VAL A 156 -4.45 -2.80 7.25
CA VAL A 156 -4.67 -1.36 7.21
C VAL A 156 -5.06 -0.83 8.60
N ALA A 157 -4.46 0.28 9.00
CA ALA A 157 -4.70 0.90 10.30
C ALA A 157 -4.96 2.42 10.21
N ALA A 158 -4.61 3.05 9.10
CA ALA A 158 -5.05 4.40 8.77
C ALA A 158 -5.23 4.54 7.26
N ILE A 159 -6.14 5.41 6.85
CA ILE A 159 -6.37 5.76 5.44
C ILE A 159 -6.56 7.26 5.32
N SER A 160 -6.00 7.85 4.26
CA SER A 160 -6.30 9.21 3.81
C SER A 160 -6.67 9.21 2.35
N VAL A 161 -7.68 10.01 2.00
CA VAL A 161 -8.16 10.21 0.64
C VAL A 161 -8.26 11.71 0.37
N VAL A 162 -7.68 12.14 -0.74
CA VAL A 162 -7.76 13.52 -1.23
C VAL A 162 -8.34 13.56 -2.64
N ASP A 163 -9.05 14.62 -2.98
CA ASP A 163 -9.51 14.86 -4.35
C ASP A 163 -8.38 15.42 -5.25
N TRP A 164 -8.68 15.65 -6.52
CA TRP A 164 -7.71 16.22 -7.48
C TRP A 164 -7.24 17.63 -7.13
N LYS A 165 -8.02 18.39 -6.36
CA LYS A 165 -7.61 19.70 -5.83
C LYS A 165 -6.72 19.56 -4.59
N ARG A 166 -6.44 18.32 -4.16
CA ARG A 166 -5.71 17.95 -2.94
C ARG A 166 -6.48 18.31 -1.67
N ARG A 167 -7.81 18.42 -1.74
CA ARG A 167 -8.64 18.61 -0.56
C ARG A 167 -8.88 17.26 0.09
N LEU A 168 -8.76 17.22 1.42
CA LEU A 168 -9.08 16.01 2.19
C LEU A 168 -10.58 15.70 2.08
N VAL A 169 -10.91 14.48 1.64
CA VAL A 169 -12.30 14.01 1.51
C VAL A 169 -12.62 12.87 2.49
N TYR A 170 -11.61 12.14 2.96
CA TYR A 170 -11.76 11.12 3.99
C TYR A 170 -10.44 10.85 4.69
N GLU A 171 -10.44 10.77 6.02
CA GLU A 171 -9.28 10.42 6.84
C GLU A 171 -9.80 9.69 8.09
N THR A 172 -9.25 8.51 8.39
CA THR A 172 -9.62 7.79 9.61
C THR A 172 -8.56 6.78 10.03
N LEU A 173 -8.60 6.39 11.31
CA LEU A 173 -7.96 5.17 11.79
C LEU A 173 -8.90 3.99 11.62
N VAL A 174 -8.33 2.82 11.34
CA VAL A 174 -9.06 1.57 11.14
C VAL A 174 -8.59 0.59 12.19
N LYS A 175 -9.50 0.08 13.02
CA LYS A 175 -9.19 -0.99 13.96
C LYS A 175 -9.21 -2.33 13.19
N PRO A 176 -8.07 -3.04 13.06
CA PRO A 176 -8.06 -4.36 12.46
C PRO A 176 -8.88 -5.34 13.31
N ASP A 177 -9.47 -6.35 12.65
CA ASP A 177 -10.22 -7.42 13.33
C ASP A 177 -9.28 -8.31 14.16
N ALA A 178 -8.09 -8.57 13.63
CA ALA A 178 -7.02 -9.31 14.28
C ALA A 178 -6.24 -8.42 15.27
N PRO A 179 -5.81 -8.95 16.44
CA PRO A 179 -4.99 -8.21 17.38
C PRO A 179 -3.71 -7.65 16.75
N ILE A 180 -3.42 -6.36 17.00
CA ILE A 180 -2.19 -5.71 16.55
C ILE A 180 -1.04 -6.23 17.41
N VAL A 181 0.01 -6.76 16.77
CA VAL A 181 1.25 -7.21 17.42
C VAL A 181 2.39 -6.19 17.27
N ASP A 182 2.32 -5.31 16.28
CA ASP A 182 3.29 -4.23 16.10
C ASP A 182 2.70 -3.08 15.26
N TYR A 183 2.67 -1.87 15.83
CA TYR A 183 2.14 -0.67 15.18
C TYR A 183 3.01 -0.15 14.03
N ASN A 184 4.20 -0.71 13.84
CA ASN A 184 5.16 -0.31 12.83
C ASN A 184 5.52 1.18 12.89
N THR A 185 5.51 1.77 14.10
CA THR A 185 5.51 3.23 14.36
C THR A 185 6.59 4.01 13.63
N LYS A 186 7.79 3.41 13.46
CA LYS A 186 8.89 4.07 12.72
C LYS A 186 8.54 4.35 11.25
N LEU A 187 7.70 3.52 10.65
CA LEU A 187 7.25 3.64 9.26
C LEU A 187 5.87 4.28 9.17
N SER A 188 4.93 3.85 10.04
CA SER A 188 3.53 4.25 10.00
C SER A 188 3.22 5.58 10.71
N GLY A 189 4.04 5.96 11.69
CA GLY A 189 3.73 7.04 12.63
C GLY A 189 2.59 6.72 13.61
N LEU A 190 2.06 5.50 13.60
CA LEU A 190 0.94 5.08 14.44
C LEU A 190 1.42 4.58 15.80
N THR A 191 0.62 4.81 16.83
CA THR A 191 0.91 4.47 18.23
C THR A 191 -0.29 3.80 18.89
N GLU A 192 -0.04 2.91 19.84
CA GLU A 192 -1.10 2.24 20.61
C GLU A 192 -2.09 3.23 21.26
N GLN A 193 -1.59 4.37 21.75
CA GLN A 193 -2.42 5.39 22.38
C GLN A 193 -3.50 5.93 21.45
N GLN A 194 -3.21 6.07 20.16
CA GLN A 194 -4.18 6.54 19.16
C GLN A 194 -5.34 5.54 18.97
N PHE A 195 -5.11 4.24 19.23
CA PHE A 195 -6.07 3.17 18.98
C PHE A 195 -6.99 2.86 20.15
N ARG A 196 -6.73 3.41 21.35
CA ARG A 196 -7.52 3.12 22.57
C ARG A 196 -9.03 3.35 22.43
N LYS A 197 -9.43 4.29 21.58
CA LYS A 197 -10.85 4.67 21.36
C LYS A 197 -11.31 4.44 19.92
N VAL A 198 -10.50 3.81 19.07
CA VAL A 198 -10.87 3.58 17.67
C VAL A 198 -11.85 2.42 17.60
N THR A 199 -13.00 2.66 16.99
CA THR A 199 -14.05 1.65 16.78
C THR A 199 -14.36 1.42 15.30
N THR A 200 -13.89 2.30 14.41
CA THR A 200 -14.07 2.18 12.96
C THR A 200 -13.41 0.90 12.47
N GLN A 201 -14.18 0.04 11.80
CA GLN A 201 -13.69 -1.21 11.22
C GLN A 201 -13.60 -1.10 9.70
N LEU A 202 -12.99 -2.11 9.06
CA LEU A 202 -12.82 -2.12 7.60
C LEU A 202 -14.15 -1.99 6.84
N HIS A 203 -15.23 -2.58 7.34
CA HIS A 203 -16.55 -2.48 6.71
C HIS A 203 -17.13 -1.06 6.75
N ASP A 204 -16.81 -0.25 7.77
CA ASP A 204 -17.21 1.16 7.82
C ASP A 204 -16.45 1.97 6.77
N VAL A 205 -15.17 1.67 6.61
CA VAL A 205 -14.32 2.22 5.55
C VAL A 205 -14.91 1.84 4.18
N HIS A 206 -15.26 0.58 3.94
CA HIS A 206 -15.89 0.14 2.70
C HIS A 206 -17.15 0.93 2.36
N LYS A 207 -18.08 1.07 3.31
CA LYS A 207 -19.29 1.89 3.12
C LYS A 207 -18.91 3.30 2.69
N LYS A 208 -17.93 3.91 3.37
CA LYS A 208 -17.50 5.27 3.04
C LYS A 208 -16.85 5.35 1.65
N LEU A 209 -15.96 4.43 1.29
CA LEU A 209 -15.31 4.42 -0.02
C LEU A 209 -16.32 4.23 -1.15
N LEU A 210 -17.36 3.40 -0.96
CA LEU A 210 -18.45 3.24 -1.91
C LEU A 210 -19.31 4.52 -2.06
N THR A 211 -19.26 5.46 -1.13
CA THR A 211 -19.89 6.79 -1.33
C THR A 211 -19.02 7.78 -2.11
N LEU A 212 -17.72 7.50 -2.23
CA LEU A 212 -16.74 8.38 -2.88
C LEU A 212 -16.38 7.90 -4.29
N PHE A 213 -16.25 6.59 -4.45
CA PHE A 213 -15.72 5.94 -5.64
C PHE A 213 -16.81 5.16 -6.36
N GLY A 214 -16.69 5.09 -7.68
CA GLY A 214 -17.66 4.45 -8.55
C GLY A 214 -16.99 3.83 -9.78
N SER A 215 -17.79 3.55 -10.81
CA SER A 215 -17.28 2.99 -12.07
C SER A 215 -16.47 3.99 -12.89
N HIS A 216 -16.60 5.30 -12.63
CA HIS A 216 -15.91 6.36 -13.36
C HIS A 216 -14.93 7.16 -12.51
N SER A 217 -14.67 6.76 -11.26
CA SER A 217 -13.60 7.36 -10.47
C SER A 217 -12.24 6.79 -10.88
N ILE A 218 -11.19 7.60 -10.85
CA ILE A 218 -9.79 7.16 -11.00
C ILE A 218 -9.10 7.23 -9.63
N LEU A 219 -8.48 6.13 -9.21
CA LEU A 219 -7.67 6.08 -8.00
C LEU A 219 -6.18 6.29 -8.32
N VAL A 220 -5.54 7.15 -7.54
CA VAL A 220 -4.13 7.52 -7.66
C VAL A 220 -3.38 7.08 -6.39
N GLY A 221 -2.17 6.55 -6.55
CA GLY A 221 -1.33 6.16 -5.41
C GLY A 221 0.13 5.87 -5.79
N HIS A 222 0.86 5.22 -4.88
CA HIS A 222 2.25 4.80 -5.10
C HIS A 222 2.48 3.36 -4.61
N GLY A 223 2.47 2.39 -5.52
CA GLY A 223 2.41 0.98 -5.13
C GLY A 223 1.03 0.62 -4.57
N LEU A 224 -0.02 1.18 -5.18
CA LEU A 224 -1.39 1.17 -4.68
C LEU A 224 -1.99 -0.26 -4.66
N ASP A 225 -1.32 -1.22 -5.29
CA ASP A 225 -1.66 -2.64 -5.22
C ASP A 225 -1.66 -3.14 -3.77
N HIS A 226 -0.72 -2.69 -2.93
CA HIS A 226 -0.66 -3.05 -1.53
C HIS A 226 -1.81 -2.45 -0.73
N ASP A 227 -2.12 -1.16 -0.93
CA ASP A 227 -3.24 -0.48 -0.27
C ASP A 227 -4.57 -1.15 -0.59
N LEU A 228 -4.88 -1.35 -1.87
CA LEU A 228 -6.15 -1.94 -2.30
C LEU A 228 -6.29 -3.38 -1.86
N MET A 229 -5.18 -4.12 -1.76
CA MET A 229 -5.19 -5.48 -1.27
C MET A 229 -5.55 -5.56 0.22
N ARG A 230 -5.00 -4.68 1.06
CA ARG A 230 -5.32 -4.63 2.51
C ARG A 230 -6.65 -3.96 2.80
N LEU A 231 -7.04 -2.97 1.99
CA LEU A 231 -8.39 -2.42 2.02
C LEU A 231 -9.44 -3.41 1.51
N LYS A 232 -9.06 -4.54 0.90
CA LYS A 232 -9.98 -5.45 0.23
C LYS A 232 -10.88 -4.73 -0.79
N VAL A 233 -10.27 -3.95 -1.67
CA VAL A 233 -10.96 -3.17 -2.70
C VAL A 233 -10.50 -3.59 -4.09
N ILE A 234 -11.45 -3.89 -4.96
CA ILE A 234 -11.24 -4.06 -6.41
C ILE A 234 -11.65 -2.76 -7.10
N HIS A 235 -10.74 -2.20 -7.89
CA HIS A 235 -10.95 -0.97 -8.64
C HIS A 235 -10.32 -1.07 -10.03
N ASP A 236 -11.05 -0.65 -11.07
CA ASP A 236 -10.63 -0.82 -12.46
C ASP A 236 -9.76 0.33 -12.98
N HIS A 237 -9.95 1.56 -12.48
CA HIS A 237 -9.29 2.74 -13.01
C HIS A 237 -8.19 3.24 -12.06
N VAL A 238 -6.97 2.72 -12.22
CA VAL A 238 -5.84 3.03 -11.33
C VAL A 238 -4.71 3.73 -12.06
N VAL A 239 -4.17 4.79 -11.47
CA VAL A 239 -2.91 5.44 -11.87
C VAL A 239 -1.89 5.32 -10.73
N ASP A 240 -0.86 4.51 -10.94
CA ASP A 240 0.18 4.27 -9.95
C ASP A 240 1.47 5.04 -10.27
N THR A 241 1.86 5.95 -9.39
CA THR A 241 3.05 6.78 -9.57
C THR A 241 4.36 5.97 -9.55
N SER A 242 4.40 4.81 -8.90
CA SER A 242 5.58 3.92 -8.88
C SER A 242 5.84 3.26 -10.25
N ILE A 243 4.79 3.13 -11.07
CA ILE A 243 4.83 2.62 -12.44
C ILE A 243 4.98 3.77 -13.44
N LEU A 244 4.27 4.88 -13.21
CA LEU A 244 4.29 6.07 -14.05
C LEU A 244 5.66 6.78 -14.11
N TYR A 245 6.47 6.60 -13.06
CA TYR A 245 7.84 7.09 -12.94
C TYR A 245 8.81 5.91 -12.82
N PRO A 246 9.11 5.21 -13.93
CA PRO A 246 9.90 3.99 -13.89
C PRO A 246 11.33 4.26 -13.43
N HIS A 247 11.89 3.31 -12.68
CA HIS A 247 13.29 3.34 -12.31
C HIS A 247 14.17 3.00 -13.53
N PRO A 248 15.32 3.65 -13.75
CA PRO A 248 16.18 3.40 -14.92
C PRO A 248 16.65 1.95 -15.08
N LYS A 249 16.79 1.23 -13.96
CA LYS A 249 17.16 -0.21 -13.95
C LYS A 249 16.01 -1.18 -14.26
N GLY A 250 14.80 -0.67 -14.51
CA GLY A 250 13.62 -1.50 -14.76
C GLY A 250 13.10 -2.25 -13.52
N LEU A 251 12.01 -3.00 -13.73
CA LEU A 251 11.38 -3.83 -12.71
C LEU A 251 12.31 -4.99 -12.29
N PRO A 252 12.22 -5.50 -11.04
CA PRO A 252 11.26 -5.13 -9.99
C PRO A 252 11.64 -3.87 -9.20
N ILE A 253 12.70 -3.15 -9.58
CA ILE A 253 13.15 -1.96 -8.86
C ILE A 253 12.21 -0.80 -9.18
N ARG A 254 11.60 -0.20 -8.14
CA ARG A 254 10.75 0.98 -8.23
C ARG A 254 11.44 2.17 -7.55
N ASN A 255 11.17 3.39 -8.04
CA ASN A 255 11.57 4.62 -7.34
C ASN A 255 10.71 4.75 -6.07
N SER A 256 11.29 5.20 -4.94
CA SER A 256 10.48 5.51 -3.75
C SER A 256 9.71 6.80 -3.93
N LEU A 257 8.57 6.93 -3.24
CA LEU A 257 7.80 8.18 -3.24
C LEU A 257 8.64 9.36 -2.74
N SER A 258 9.47 9.17 -1.70
CA SER A 258 10.38 10.24 -1.22
C SER A 258 11.32 10.74 -2.32
N PHE A 259 11.89 9.83 -3.12
CA PHE A 259 12.75 10.22 -4.25
C PHE A 259 11.95 10.99 -5.31
N LEU A 260 10.72 10.56 -5.63
CA LEU A 260 9.89 11.26 -6.61
C LEU A 260 9.46 12.66 -6.12
N LYS A 261 9.13 12.80 -4.82
CA LYS A 261 8.81 14.09 -4.19
C LYS A 261 9.97 15.07 -4.35
N GLU A 262 11.18 14.66 -3.99
CA GLU A 262 12.38 15.48 -4.09
C GLU A 262 12.68 15.82 -5.56
N ARG A 263 12.69 14.81 -6.43
CA ARG A 263 13.10 14.94 -7.84
C ARG A 263 12.14 15.76 -8.71
N HIS A 264 10.83 15.71 -8.43
CA HIS A 264 9.80 16.26 -9.31
C HIS A 264 8.98 17.38 -8.69
N LEU A 265 8.88 17.45 -7.35
CA LEU A 265 8.08 18.46 -6.65
C LEU A 265 8.95 19.43 -5.84
N GLY A 266 10.25 19.15 -5.66
CA GLY A 266 11.11 19.93 -4.77
C GLY A 266 10.68 19.85 -3.29
N LEU A 267 9.88 18.84 -2.94
CA LEU A 267 9.36 18.66 -1.58
C LEU A 267 10.31 17.77 -0.76
N GLY A 268 10.62 18.22 0.45
CA GLY A 268 11.35 17.44 1.45
C GLY A 268 10.49 16.38 2.12
N LYS A 269 11.05 15.72 3.15
CA LYS A 269 10.37 14.63 3.89
C LYS A 269 9.31 15.10 4.89
N THR A 270 9.24 16.40 5.18
CA THR A 270 8.40 16.95 6.25
C THR A 270 7.03 17.36 5.73
N SER A 271 6.00 16.71 6.25
CA SER A 271 4.61 17.18 6.15
C SER A 271 3.97 17.18 7.54
N ASN A 272 3.44 18.32 7.98
CA ASN A 272 2.80 18.48 9.30
C ASN A 272 1.35 17.97 9.32
N PHE A 273 1.09 16.81 8.73
CA PHE A 273 -0.24 16.20 8.74
C PHE A 273 -0.42 15.29 9.96
N ALA A 274 -1.68 15.12 10.38
CA ALA A 274 -2.02 14.23 11.48
C ALA A 274 -1.54 12.79 11.23
N TYR A 275 -1.70 12.32 9.99
CA TYR A 275 -1.17 11.04 9.52
C TYR A 275 -0.29 11.21 8.29
N LYS A 276 0.77 10.41 8.22
CA LYS A 276 1.74 10.42 7.13
C LYS A 276 1.08 10.12 5.78
N CYS A 277 0.10 9.20 5.74
CA CYS A 277 -0.59 8.84 4.52
C CYS A 277 -1.29 10.01 3.81
N ARG A 278 -1.74 11.03 4.54
CA ARG A 278 -2.28 12.25 3.91
C ARG A 278 -1.25 12.96 3.03
N GLY A 279 -0.02 13.11 3.53
CA GLY A 279 1.06 13.77 2.78
C GLY A 279 1.55 12.93 1.61
N ASP A 280 1.40 11.61 1.67
CA ASP A 280 1.72 10.69 0.58
C ASP A 280 0.62 10.71 -0.49
N ALA A 281 -0.66 10.72 -0.12
CA ALA A 281 -1.79 10.89 -1.04
C ALA A 281 -1.74 12.24 -1.78
N GLU A 282 -1.48 13.36 -1.09
CA GLU A 282 -1.35 14.67 -1.76
C GLU A 282 -0.18 14.70 -2.76
N ALA A 283 0.96 14.11 -2.39
CA ALA A 283 2.14 14.08 -3.25
C ALA A 283 1.93 13.21 -4.50
N THR A 284 1.27 12.06 -4.37
CA THR A 284 0.96 11.20 -5.53
C THR A 284 0.01 11.90 -6.50
N MET A 285 -1.00 12.61 -5.99
CA MET A 285 -1.84 13.48 -6.80
C MET A 285 -1.01 14.54 -7.55
N MET A 286 -0.12 15.26 -6.84
CA MET A 286 0.75 16.26 -7.47
C MET A 286 1.62 15.68 -8.59
N LEU A 287 2.20 14.49 -8.38
CA LEU A 287 2.99 13.80 -9.39
C LEU A 287 2.16 13.48 -10.63
N VAL A 288 0.95 12.93 -10.47
CA VAL A 288 0.06 12.62 -11.60
C VAL A 288 -0.32 13.89 -12.37
N LEU A 289 -0.70 14.97 -11.67
CA LEU A 289 -1.03 16.24 -12.31
C LEU A 289 0.16 16.84 -13.08
N ALA A 290 1.38 16.69 -12.56
CA ALA A 290 2.61 17.12 -13.24
C ALA A 290 2.96 16.24 -14.47
N LYS A 291 2.49 14.99 -14.49
CA LYS A 291 2.76 14.02 -15.57
C LYS A 291 1.74 14.06 -16.70
N ARG A 292 0.48 14.44 -16.43
CA ARG A 292 -0.65 14.34 -17.39
C ARG A 292 -0.37 14.94 -18.77
N ASN A 293 0.38 16.04 -18.84
CA ASN A 293 0.73 16.70 -20.12
C ASN A 293 1.94 16.07 -20.84
N LYS A 294 2.60 15.07 -20.25
CA LYS A 294 3.83 14.42 -20.77
C LYS A 294 3.62 12.96 -21.20
N GLY A 295 2.43 12.40 -20.94
CA GLY A 295 2.10 11.00 -21.23
C GLY A 295 2.86 9.95 -20.39
N ARG A 296 2.56 8.67 -20.62
CA ARG A 296 3.25 7.52 -20.01
C ARG A 296 4.54 7.22 -20.78
N ARG A 297 5.65 6.97 -20.07
CA ARG A 297 6.81 6.28 -20.67
C ARG A 297 6.58 4.78 -20.47
N GLN A 298 6.54 4.01 -21.55
CA GLN A 298 6.40 2.55 -21.45
C GLN A 298 7.69 1.94 -20.90
N TYR A 299 7.56 0.85 -20.14
CA TYR A 299 8.69 -0.03 -19.88
C TYR A 299 9.05 -0.70 -21.22
N ASN A 300 10.23 -0.43 -21.76
CA ASN A 300 10.80 -1.29 -22.80
C ASN A 300 11.00 -2.66 -22.14
N CYS A 301 10.21 -3.64 -22.57
CA CYS A 301 10.38 -5.03 -22.17
C CYS A 301 11.58 -5.63 -22.88
#